data_AF-C6H701-F1
#
_entry.id   AF-C6H701-F1
#
_cell.length_a   1.000
_cell.length_b   1.000
_cell.length_c   1.000
_cell.angle_alpha   90.00
_cell.angle_beta   90.00
_cell.angle_gamma   90.00
#
_symmetry.space_group_name_H-M   'P 1'
#
loop_
_entity.id
_entity.type
_entity.pdbx_description
1 polymer ?
#
loop_
_entity_poly.entity_id
_entity_poly.type
_entity_poly.pdbx_seq_one_letter_code
_entity_poly.pdbx_strand_id
1 'polypeptide(L)'
;MDMPVNVPVDNPNADTEWNDILRKHGIIPEKPPSPTPIIEEALLEAAQREHENRLENKTLDELDALEDEEEAEFLAKYRFANPHAHRKCFDPDIEIDRHIGVTPTSIVAKG
;
A
#
# COMPACT_ATOMS: atom_id res chain seq x y z
N MET A 1 25.31 49.57 26.45
CA MET A 1 25.54 48.37 27.28
C MET A 1 24.84 47.21 26.59
N ASP A 2 25.59 46.27 25.99
CA ASP A 2 25.01 45.04 25.46
C ASP A 2 24.72 44.09 26.62
N MET A 3 23.44 43.89 26.92
CA MET A 3 22.99 42.96 27.94
C MET A 3 22.85 41.56 27.33
N PRO A 4 23.38 40.49 27.97
CA PRO A 4 23.17 39.14 27.47
C PRO A 4 21.71 38.73 27.67
N VAL A 5 20.99 38.54 26.56
CA VAL A 5 19.62 38.01 26.57
C VAL A 5 19.70 36.50 26.83
N ASN A 6 19.17 36.06 27.98
CA ASN A 6 19.11 34.65 28.33
C ASN A 6 17.90 33.99 27.66
N VAL A 7 18.13 33.34 26.51
CA VAL A 7 17.10 32.61 25.75
C VAL A 7 16.89 31.23 26.41
N PRO A 8 15.65 30.87 26.82
CA PRO A 8 15.33 29.52 27.28
C PRO A 8 15.63 28.52 26.16
N VAL A 9 16.48 27.53 26.44
CA VAL A 9 16.81 26.47 25.49
C VAL A 9 15.74 25.39 25.58
N ASP A 10 14.73 25.50 24.74
CA ASP A 10 13.77 24.42 24.51
C ASP A 10 14.50 23.33 23.72
N ASN A 11 14.93 22.30 24.44
CA ASN A 11 15.73 21.15 23.99
C ASN A 11 17.22 21.46 23.70
N PRO A 12 18.17 20.95 24.52
CA PRO A 12 19.60 21.21 24.38
C PRO A 12 20.23 20.70 23.08
N ASN A 13 19.52 19.86 22.32
CA ASN A 13 20.00 19.30 21.04
C ASN A 13 19.18 19.76 19.82
N ALA A 14 18.17 20.61 19.99
CA ALA A 14 17.38 21.12 18.88
C ALA A 14 18.07 22.34 18.25
N ASP A 15 18.35 22.26 16.95
CA ASP A 15 18.75 23.45 16.19
C ASP A 15 17.56 24.39 16.09
N THR A 16 17.77 25.66 16.43
CA THR A 16 16.78 26.72 16.19
C THR A 16 16.95 27.31 14.79
N GLU A 17 15.92 27.98 14.28
CA GLU A 17 15.96 28.67 12.97
C GLU A 17 17.16 29.63 12.83
N TRP A 18 17.64 30.15 13.95
CA TRP A 18 18.82 31.03 14.02
C TRP A 18 20.13 30.29 13.72
N ASN A 19 20.32 29.06 14.20
CA ASN A 19 21.54 28.29 13.93
C ASN A 19 21.68 27.94 12.45
N ASP A 20 20.57 27.71 11.74
CA ASP A 20 20.57 27.46 10.30
C ASP A 20 20.91 28.72 9.50
N ILE A 21 20.46 29.89 9.95
CA ILE A 21 20.88 31.17 9.38
C ILE A 21 22.40 31.38 9.62
N LEU A 22 22.91 31.08 10.81
CA LEU A 22 24.33 31.20 11.14
C LEU A 22 25.22 30.25 10.33
N ARG A 23 24.75 29.03 10.04
CA ARG A 23 25.40 28.09 9.10
C ARG A 23 25.45 28.66 7.69
N LYS A 24 24.35 29.21 7.18
CA LYS A 24 24.29 29.89 5.86
C LYS A 24 25.25 31.08 5.77
N HIS A 25 25.47 31.79 6.88
CA HIS A 25 26.40 32.91 6.96
C HIS A 25 27.86 32.52 7.30
N GLY A 26 28.16 31.23 7.48
CA GLY A 26 29.53 30.73 7.73
C GLY A 26 30.09 31.03 9.11
N ILE A 27 29.24 31.40 10.08
CA ILE A 27 29.63 31.73 11.46
C ILE A 27 29.72 30.45 12.32
N ILE A 28 28.93 29.42 12.00
CA ILE A 28 28.95 28.10 12.66
C ILE A 28 29.22 27.03 11.58
N PRO A 29 29.99 25.96 11.90
CA PRO A 29 30.21 24.85 10.97
C PRO A 29 28.93 24.18 10.47
N GLU A 30 28.93 23.71 9.23
CA GLU A 30 27.80 22.98 8.64
C GLU A 30 27.54 21.65 9.37
N LYS A 31 26.28 21.23 9.39
CA LYS A 31 25.86 19.98 10.02
C LYS A 31 26.36 18.80 9.17
N PRO A 32 26.89 17.72 9.77
CA PRO A 32 27.24 16.54 9.00
C PRO A 32 26.01 16.05 8.21
N PRO A 33 26.19 15.56 6.98
CA PRO A 33 25.10 15.03 6.18
C PRO A 33 24.38 13.94 6.99
N SER A 34 23.06 14.01 7.04
CA SER A 34 22.25 13.01 7.72
C SER A 34 22.49 11.64 7.06
N PRO A 35 22.73 10.56 7.81
CA PRO A 35 22.91 9.21 7.28
C PRO A 35 21.58 8.57 6.80
N THR A 36 20.47 9.30 6.86
CA THR A 36 19.14 8.86 6.39
C THR A 36 19.11 8.21 5.00
N PRO A 37 19.76 8.73 3.93
CA PRO A 37 19.66 8.10 2.62
C PRO A 37 20.31 6.71 2.58
N ILE A 38 21.35 6.46 3.38
CA ILE A 38 22.01 5.16 3.48
C ILE A 38 21.12 4.16 4.23
N ILE A 39 20.44 4.63 5.28
CA ILE A 39 19.54 3.80 6.08
C ILE A 39 18.29 3.43 5.25
N GLU A 40 17.74 4.37 4.49
CA GLU A 40 16.60 4.14 3.61
C GLU A 40 16.93 3.13 2.50
N GLU A 41 18.09 3.27 1.85
CA GLU A 41 18.58 2.33 0.85
C GLU A 41 18.76 0.92 1.43
N ALA A 42 19.40 0.80 2.60
CA ALA A 42 19.59 -0.48 3.28
C ALA A 42 18.26 -1.15 3.67
N LEU A 43 17.24 -0.36 4.00
CA LEU A 43 15.91 -0.87 4.33
C LEU A 43 15.20 -1.43 3.08
N LEU A 44 15.32 -0.75 1.95
CA LEU A 44 14.79 -1.21 0.67
C LEU A 44 15.48 -2.49 0.21
N GLU A 45 16.81 -2.55 0.29
CA GLU A 45 17.57 -3.76 -0.01
C GLU A 45 17.20 -4.92 0.92
N ALA A 46 16.94 -4.64 2.20
CA ALA A 46 16.50 -5.65 3.14
C ALA A 46 15.12 -6.24 2.81
N ALA A 47 14.17 -5.39 2.42
CA ALA A 47 12.85 -5.82 1.97
C ALA A 47 12.95 -6.65 0.67
N GLN A 48 13.81 -6.22 -0.26
CA GLN A 48 14.03 -6.93 -1.52
C GLN A 48 14.60 -8.33 -1.28
N ARG A 49 15.64 -8.45 -0.44
CA ARG A 49 16.25 -9.73 -0.09
C ARG A 49 15.31 -10.65 0.70
N GLU A 50 14.48 -10.10 1.59
CA GLU A 50 13.44 -10.90 2.25
C GLU A 50 12.47 -11.51 1.23
N HIS A 51 12.06 -10.72 0.23
CA HIS A 51 11.19 -11.19 -0.83
C HIS A 51 11.85 -12.28 -1.69
N GLU A 52 13.11 -12.09 -2.07
CA GLU A 52 13.90 -13.07 -2.83
C GLU A 52 14.10 -14.37 -2.05
N ASN A 53 14.35 -14.27 -0.74
CA ASN A 53 14.60 -15.42 0.11
C ASN A 53 13.32 -16.06 0.68
N ARG A 54 12.13 -15.54 0.34
CA ARG A 54 10.83 -16.06 0.81
C ARG A 54 10.65 -17.55 0.51
N LEU A 55 11.25 -18.02 -0.59
CA LEU A 55 11.23 -19.42 -1.02
C LEU A 55 12.57 -20.15 -0.76
N GLU A 56 13.59 -19.44 -0.30
CA GLU A 56 14.90 -20.01 -0.03
C GLU A 56 14.83 -20.97 1.18
N ASN A 57 15.59 -22.07 1.12
CA ASN A 57 15.67 -23.12 2.15
C ASN A 57 14.39 -23.95 2.37
N LYS A 58 13.39 -23.83 1.51
CA LYS A 58 12.23 -24.73 1.51
C LYS A 58 12.50 -25.97 0.66
N THR A 59 12.01 -27.11 1.12
CA THR A 59 12.02 -28.37 0.36
C THR A 59 10.88 -28.41 -0.69
N LEU A 60 10.91 -29.36 -1.62
CA LEU A 60 9.86 -29.49 -2.65
C LEU A 60 8.48 -29.70 -2.03
N ASP A 61 8.37 -30.56 -1.03
CA ASP A 61 7.10 -30.85 -0.34
C ASP A 61 6.57 -29.61 0.42
N GLU A 62 7.47 -28.79 0.97
CA GLU A 62 7.10 -27.52 1.62
C GLU A 62 6.70 -26.44 0.61
N LEU A 63 7.25 -26.45 -0.61
CA LEU A 63 6.82 -25.58 -1.71
C LEU A 63 5.43 -25.96 -2.20
N ASP A 64 5.18 -27.25 -2.37
CA ASP A 64 3.90 -27.82 -2.82
C ASP A 64 2.77 -27.44 -1.85
N ALA A 65 3.02 -27.59 -0.54
CA ALA A 65 2.05 -27.18 0.48
C ALA A 65 1.75 -25.67 0.48
N LEU A 66 2.73 -24.83 0.09
CA LEU A 66 2.53 -23.38 -0.01
C LEU A 66 1.81 -22.97 -1.29
N GLU A 67 2.06 -23.68 -2.39
CA GLU A 67 1.33 -23.49 -3.64
C GLU A 67 -0.16 -23.69 -3.44
N ASP A 68 -0.55 -24.76 -2.75
CA ASP A 68 -1.95 -25.06 -2.41
C ASP A 68 -2.59 -23.95 -1.55
N GLU A 69 -1.86 -23.43 -0.56
CA GLU A 69 -2.36 -22.41 0.37
C GLU A 69 -2.48 -21.03 -0.32
N GLU A 70 -1.49 -20.65 -1.14
CA GLU A 70 -1.52 -19.43 -1.95
C GLU A 70 -2.60 -19.50 -3.05
N GLU A 71 -2.80 -20.65 -3.71
CA GLU A 71 -3.86 -20.86 -4.71
C GLU A 71 -5.25 -20.72 -4.06
N ALA A 72 -5.47 -21.33 -2.90
CA ALA A 72 -6.72 -21.22 -2.16
C ALA A 72 -7.05 -19.75 -1.79
N GLU A 73 -6.04 -18.99 -1.34
CA GLU A 73 -6.21 -17.56 -1.03
C GLU A 73 -6.54 -16.73 -2.28
N PHE A 74 -5.87 -17.01 -3.41
CA PHE A 74 -6.14 -16.35 -4.68
C PHE A 74 -7.58 -16.61 -5.17
N LEU A 75 -8.01 -17.88 -5.14
CA LEU A 75 -9.39 -18.28 -5.46
C LEU A 75 -10.41 -17.61 -4.54
N ALA A 76 -10.11 -17.50 -3.24
CA ALA A 76 -10.98 -16.80 -2.28
C ALA A 76 -11.10 -15.31 -2.60
N LYS A 77 -9.98 -14.63 -2.87
CA LYS A 77 -9.95 -13.22 -3.32
C LYS A 77 -10.73 -13.04 -4.62
N TYR A 78 -10.58 -13.95 -5.58
CA TYR A 78 -11.30 -13.89 -6.85
C TYR A 78 -12.82 -14.10 -6.69
N ARG A 79 -13.23 -15.06 -5.87
CA ARG A 79 -14.64 -15.30 -5.52
C ARG A 79 -15.25 -14.08 -4.81
N PHE A 80 -14.49 -13.44 -3.92
CA PHE A 80 -14.91 -12.22 -3.24
C PHE A 80 -14.99 -11.01 -4.18
N ALA A 81 -14.01 -10.82 -5.06
CA ALA A 81 -13.95 -9.70 -6.00
C ALA A 81 -14.96 -9.80 -7.15
N ASN A 82 -15.39 -11.02 -7.51
CA ASN A 82 -16.37 -11.26 -8.56
C ASN A 82 -17.59 -12.04 -8.05
N PRO A 83 -18.51 -11.39 -7.31
CA PRO A 83 -19.70 -12.04 -6.75
C PRO A 83 -20.68 -12.54 -7.84
N HIS A 84 -20.57 -12.04 -9.08
CA HIS A 84 -21.35 -12.53 -10.22
C HIS A 84 -20.87 -13.88 -10.77
N ALA A 85 -19.58 -14.23 -10.59
CA ALA A 85 -19.07 -15.55 -10.96
C ALA A 85 -19.50 -16.63 -9.97
N HIS A 86 -19.62 -16.28 -8.67
CA HIS A 86 -20.07 -17.23 -7.64
C HIS A 86 -21.54 -17.65 -7.83
N ARG A 87 -22.44 -16.72 -8.17
CA ARG A 87 -23.87 -17.01 -8.41
C ARG A 87 -24.13 -17.96 -9.58
N LYS A 88 -23.27 -17.98 -10.59
CA LYS A 88 -23.43 -18.88 -11.75
C LYS A 88 -23.10 -20.34 -11.46
N CYS A 89 -22.40 -20.64 -10.37
CA CYS A 89 -21.94 -22.01 -10.07
C CYS A 89 -22.82 -22.74 -9.04
N PHE A 90 -23.78 -22.07 -8.39
CA PHE A 90 -24.56 -22.65 -7.29
C PHE A 90 -25.96 -22.03 -7.15
N ASP A 91 -26.75 -22.00 -8.22
CA ASP A 91 -28.20 -21.79 -8.11
C ASP A 91 -28.91 -23.11 -8.51
N PRO A 92 -29.33 -23.97 -7.55
CA PRO A 92 -30.08 -25.19 -7.85
C PRO A 92 -31.53 -24.93 -8.35
N ASP A 93 -32.02 -23.69 -8.25
CA ASP A 93 -33.43 -23.33 -8.45
C ASP A 93 -33.69 -22.29 -9.57
N ILE A 94 -32.84 -22.19 -10.60
CA ILE A 94 -33.21 -21.39 -11.80
C ILE A 94 -34.13 -22.23 -12.69
N GLU A 95 -35.43 -22.16 -12.41
CA GLU A 95 -36.46 -22.37 -13.42
C GLU A 95 -36.29 -21.30 -14.51
N ILE A 96 -35.89 -21.73 -15.70
CA ILE A 96 -35.80 -20.87 -16.88
C ILE A 96 -37.23 -20.58 -17.36
N ASP A 97 -37.87 -19.54 -16.83
CA ASP A 97 -39.13 -19.05 -17.38
C ASP A 97 -38.86 -18.35 -18.72
N ARG A 98 -38.86 -19.15 -19.78
CA ARG A 98 -38.68 -18.73 -21.17
C ARG A 98 -40.04 -18.32 -21.73
N HIS A 99 -40.62 -17.21 -21.25
CA HIS A 99 -41.87 -16.68 -21.80
C HIS A 99 -42.04 -15.15 -21.79
N ILE A 100 -41.05 -14.41 -22.28
CA ILE A 100 -41.27 -13.01 -22.68
C ILE A 100 -40.93 -12.81 -24.16
N GLY A 101 -41.97 -12.86 -24.98
CA GLY A 101 -41.91 -12.54 -26.38
C GLY A 101 -43.21 -11.92 -26.85
N VAL A 102 -43.60 -10.74 -26.35
CA VAL A 102 -44.39 -9.75 -27.11
C VAL A 102 -44.17 -8.35 -26.52
N THR A 103 -43.57 -7.45 -27.29
CA THR A 103 -43.81 -6.00 -27.15
C THR A 103 -44.78 -5.59 -28.25
N PRO A 104 -45.89 -4.88 -27.97
CA PRO A 104 -46.59 -4.14 -29.00
C PRO A 104 -46.00 -2.72 -29.06
N THR A 105 -45.26 -2.51 -30.13
CA THR A 105 -44.87 -1.22 -30.68
C THR A 105 -46.10 -0.37 -30.97
N SER A 106 -45.99 0.94 -30.70
CA SER A 106 -46.85 2.03 -31.17
C SER A 106 -48.25 2.14 -30.57
N ILE A 107 -48.49 3.23 -29.82
CA ILE A 107 -49.55 4.19 -30.15
C ILE A 107 -49.08 5.58 -29.71
N VAL A 108 -49.14 6.48 -30.68
CA VAL A 108 -48.76 7.89 -30.66
C VAL A 108 -49.83 8.72 -29.94
N ALA A 109 -49.35 9.86 -29.44
CA ALA A 109 -50.00 11.05 -28.90
C ALA A 109 -51.50 11.30 -29.16
N LYS A 110 -52.12 11.88 -28.11
CA LYS A 110 -53.17 12.91 -28.07
C LYS A 110 -53.70 13.42 -29.42
N GLY A 111 -55.03 13.37 -29.58
CA GLY A 111 -55.82 14.08 -30.60
C GLY A 111 -57.23 13.55 -30.65
#